data_AF-A0A075WB28-F1
#
_entry.id   AF-A0A075WB28-F1
#
_cell.length_a   1.000
_cell.length_b   1.000
_cell.length_c   1.000
_cell.angle_alpha   90.00
_cell.angle_beta   90.00
_cell.angle_gamma   90.00
#
_symmetry.space_group_name_H-M   'P 1'
#
loop_
_entity.id
_entity.type
_entity.pdbx_description
1 polymer ?
#
loop_
_entity_poly.entity_id
_entity_poly.type
_entity_poly.pdbx_seq_one_letter_code
_entity_poly.pdbx_strand_id
1 'polypeptide(L)'
;MKALYWLLIGFLSSTLAEVLSSSHPAGVFDAWGIGVIFPLYSLHALVLGGWLFRLGVNWQRLFLFGCVFGMYEAYITKVLWNPYWGPDAFQFLGIYWFQFAVLVFFWHPIFAFILPLLIAEYIYTSSNTLLNAAKQFPLMQKAGKKFALLLAALAGLNQSVNTPPSMFWVALLSFFTILTPSFLLEKRKIEDIMPSGRVLKLLTFALIILYLFWTFALRFDKMGSFSGQLVVWLFYLLLFYLIINIKSCKPESKTSEKKGERRFFAACFLVYLTAFLITSSFKAFPAAMLFLLAGTAYGTIVFASILIKFLMR
;
A
#
# COMPACT_ATOMS: atom_id res chain seq x y z
N MET A 1 5.60 23.25 3.57
CA MET A 1 6.45 22.09 3.95
C MET A 1 5.65 20.79 4.11
N LYS A 2 4.64 20.69 5.01
CA LYS A 2 3.85 19.44 5.19
C LYS A 2 3.17 18.94 3.90
N ALA A 3 2.66 19.84 3.06
CA ALA A 3 2.06 19.48 1.78
C ALA A 3 3.02 18.69 0.87
N LEU A 4 4.31 19.05 0.83
CA LEU A 4 5.30 18.32 0.02
C LEU A 4 5.49 16.89 0.53
N TYR A 5 5.54 16.68 1.85
CA TYR A 5 5.54 15.33 2.43
C TYR A 5 4.30 14.54 2.03
N TRP A 6 3.13 15.17 2.04
CA TRP A 6 1.88 14.52 1.66
C TRP A 6 1.86 14.12 0.19
N LEU A 7 2.36 14.98 -0.69
CA LEU A 7 2.53 14.66 -2.11
C LEU A 7 3.49 13.48 -2.30
N LEU A 8 4.59 13.41 -1.54
CA LEU A 8 5.55 12.31 -1.63
C LEU A 8 5.00 10.99 -1.09
N ILE A 9 4.23 11.03 0.00
CA ILE A 9 3.52 9.85 0.52
C ILE A 9 2.50 9.35 -0.51
N GLY A 10 1.74 10.27 -1.11
CA GLY A 10 0.81 9.97 -2.19
C GLY A 10 1.50 9.34 -3.41
N PHE A 11 2.63 9.93 -3.82
CA PHE A 11 3.42 9.47 -4.95
C PHE A 11 3.99 8.07 -4.69
N LEU A 12 4.55 7.83 -3.50
CA LEU A 12 5.00 6.52 -3.08
C LEU A 12 3.85 5.50 -3.08
N SER A 13 2.69 5.90 -2.55
CA SER A 13 1.50 5.05 -2.46
C SER A 13 0.98 4.61 -3.83
N SER A 14 0.77 5.55 -4.75
CA SER A 14 0.32 5.25 -6.11
C SER A 14 1.38 4.49 -6.90
N THR A 15 2.65 4.91 -6.84
CA THR A 15 3.72 4.30 -7.64
C THR A 15 3.97 2.87 -7.23
N LEU A 16 4.11 2.61 -5.92
CA LEU A 16 4.39 1.25 -5.45
C LEU A 16 3.21 0.30 -5.70
N ALA A 17 1.97 0.80 -5.65
CA ALA A 17 0.80 -0.02 -5.91
C ALA A 17 0.56 -0.28 -7.41
N GLU A 18 0.68 0.74 -8.26
CA GLU A 18 0.23 0.71 -9.66
C GLU A 18 1.34 0.44 -10.67
N VAL A 19 2.54 1.00 -10.43
CA VAL A 19 3.68 0.81 -11.35
C VAL A 19 4.27 -0.59 -11.16
N LEU A 20 4.41 -1.04 -9.90
CA LEU A 20 4.97 -2.37 -9.62
C LEU A 20 4.02 -3.52 -9.97
N SER A 21 2.69 -3.29 -9.93
CA SER A 21 1.69 -4.26 -10.40
C SER A 21 1.54 -4.22 -11.91
N SER A 22 1.96 -3.11 -12.53
CA SER A 22 1.66 -2.75 -13.91
C SER A 22 0.16 -2.57 -14.19
N SER A 23 -0.66 -2.28 -13.18
CA SER A 23 -2.08 -1.94 -13.39
C SER A 23 -2.24 -0.55 -14.01
N HIS A 24 -1.30 0.37 -13.73
CA HIS A 24 -1.15 1.61 -14.49
C HIS A 24 0.35 1.95 -14.62
N PRO A 25 1.04 1.42 -15.65
CA PRO A 25 2.50 1.47 -15.75
C PRO A 25 3.08 2.89 -15.86
N ALA A 26 2.31 3.84 -16.39
CA ALA A 26 2.69 5.24 -16.46
C ALA A 26 2.65 5.95 -15.09
N GLY A 27 2.07 5.32 -14.06
CA GLY A 27 2.01 5.85 -12.70
C GLY A 27 1.29 7.19 -12.63
N VAL A 28 2.04 8.26 -12.36
CA VAL A 28 1.51 9.63 -12.28
C VAL A 28 2.05 10.55 -13.38
N PHE A 29 2.59 9.96 -14.46
CA PHE A 29 3.18 10.70 -15.57
C PHE A 29 2.24 10.89 -16.76
N ASP A 30 0.95 10.61 -16.57
CA ASP A 30 -0.12 10.90 -17.53
C ASP A 30 -1.33 11.56 -16.84
N ALA A 31 -2.29 12.04 -17.63
CA ALA A 31 -3.44 12.79 -17.13
C ALA A 31 -4.32 11.96 -16.17
N TRP A 32 -4.50 10.67 -16.45
CA TRP A 32 -5.28 9.76 -15.60
C TRP A 32 -4.56 9.50 -14.27
N GLY A 33 -3.25 9.28 -14.33
CA GLY A 33 -2.39 9.13 -13.17
C GLY A 33 -2.46 10.32 -12.23
N ILE A 34 -2.40 11.54 -12.78
CA ILE A 34 -2.47 12.78 -11.99
C ILE A 34 -3.89 13.08 -11.50
N GLY A 35 -4.91 12.90 -12.35
CA GLY A 35 -6.28 13.30 -12.05
C GLY A 35 -7.07 12.30 -11.21
N VAL A 36 -6.72 11.01 -11.28
CA VAL A 36 -7.53 9.93 -10.68
C VAL A 36 -6.73 9.11 -9.69
N ILE A 37 -5.65 8.49 -10.15
CA ILE A 37 -4.88 7.53 -9.34
C ILE A 37 -4.18 8.26 -8.19
N PHE A 38 -3.45 9.33 -8.48
CA PHE A 38 -2.70 10.04 -7.45
C PHE A 38 -3.61 10.59 -6.34
N PRO A 39 -4.72 11.30 -6.61
CA PRO A 39 -5.64 11.75 -5.57
C PRO A 39 -6.25 10.61 -4.78
N LEU A 40 -6.64 9.52 -5.45
CA LEU A 40 -7.19 8.31 -4.83
C LEU A 40 -6.22 7.75 -3.78
N TYR A 41 -5.00 7.45 -4.19
CA TYR A 41 -3.99 6.85 -3.31
C TYR A 41 -3.51 7.82 -2.23
N SER A 42 -3.31 9.10 -2.58
CA SER A 42 -2.91 10.14 -1.64
C SER A 42 -3.91 10.32 -0.50
N LEU A 43 -5.21 10.45 -0.84
CA LEU A 43 -6.25 10.65 0.18
C LEU A 43 -6.36 9.43 1.10
N HIS A 44 -6.34 8.21 0.56
CA HIS A 44 -6.34 6.99 1.38
C HIS A 44 -5.13 6.93 2.31
N ALA A 45 -3.91 7.09 1.78
CA ALA A 45 -2.69 6.98 2.57
C ALA A 45 -2.65 8.02 3.71
N LEU A 46 -3.06 9.26 3.42
CA LEU A 46 -3.06 10.35 4.39
C LEU A 46 -4.17 10.21 5.44
N VAL A 47 -5.38 9.85 5.04
CA VAL A 47 -6.51 9.68 5.97
C VAL A 47 -6.27 8.49 6.89
N LEU A 48 -5.96 7.32 6.32
CA LEU A 48 -5.74 6.10 7.10
C LEU A 48 -4.47 6.21 7.95
N GLY A 49 -3.40 6.81 7.41
CA GLY A 49 -2.19 7.12 8.17
C GLY A 49 -2.47 8.09 9.32
N GLY A 50 -3.20 9.19 9.07
CA GLY A 50 -3.61 10.14 10.09
C GLY A 50 -4.36 9.46 11.25
N TRP A 51 -5.36 8.64 10.95
CA TRP A 51 -6.12 7.88 11.96
C TRP A 51 -5.27 6.83 12.69
N LEU A 52 -4.37 6.12 11.98
CA LEU A 52 -3.43 5.19 12.59
C LEU A 52 -2.62 5.86 13.72
N PHE A 53 -2.09 7.06 13.49
CA PHE A 53 -1.35 7.79 14.52
C PHE A 53 -2.23 8.29 15.67
N ARG A 54 -3.52 8.55 15.44
CA ARG A 54 -4.47 8.96 16.50
C ARG A 54 -4.90 7.81 17.40
N LEU A 55 -5.14 6.64 16.81
CA LEU A 55 -5.52 5.44 17.56
C LEU A 55 -4.30 4.81 18.24
N GLY A 56 -3.12 5.00 17.67
CA GLY A 56 -1.84 4.50 18.14
C GLY A 56 -1.27 3.43 17.22
N VAL A 57 0.03 3.48 16.98
CA VAL A 57 0.69 2.65 15.98
C VAL A 57 1.13 1.32 16.58
N ASN A 58 0.67 0.24 15.99
CA ASN A 58 1.23 -1.10 16.17
C ASN A 58 1.14 -1.84 14.84
N TRP A 59 1.82 -2.98 14.75
CA TRP A 59 1.89 -3.73 13.50
C TRP A 59 0.52 -4.23 13.03
N GLN A 60 -0.36 -4.63 13.95
CA GLN A 60 -1.69 -5.14 13.63
C GLN A 60 -2.55 -4.05 13.01
N ARG A 61 -2.61 -2.86 13.62
CA ARG A 61 -3.35 -1.71 13.08
C ARG A 61 -2.76 -1.23 11.78
N LEU A 62 -1.43 -1.19 11.68
CA LEU A 62 -0.75 -0.83 10.44
C LEU A 62 -1.18 -1.76 9.29
N PHE A 63 -1.26 -3.08 9.54
CA PHE A 63 -1.81 -4.04 8.58
C PHE A 63 -3.30 -3.85 8.29
N LEU A 64 -4.14 -3.76 9.32
CA LEU A 64 -5.59 -3.63 9.17
C LEU A 64 -6.01 -2.34 8.46
N PHE A 65 -5.35 -1.22 8.72
CA PHE A 65 -5.55 0.01 7.94
C PHE A 65 -5.15 -0.18 6.48
N GLY A 66 -4.09 -0.96 6.21
CA GLY A 66 -3.76 -1.41 4.87
C GLY A 66 -4.87 -2.25 4.22
N CYS A 67 -5.53 -3.15 4.98
CA CYS A 67 -6.69 -3.89 4.49
C CYS A 67 -7.85 -2.96 4.16
N VAL A 68 -8.15 -1.98 5.02
CA VAL A 68 -9.17 -0.95 4.75
C VAL A 68 -8.85 -0.17 3.48
N PHE A 69 -7.55 0.09 3.21
CA PHE A 69 -7.12 0.65 1.94
C PHE A 69 -7.56 -0.26 0.77
N GLY A 70 -7.17 -1.54 0.77
CA GLY A 70 -7.51 -2.46 -0.33
C GLY A 70 -9.01 -2.64 -0.57
N MET A 71 -9.85 -2.43 0.45
CA MET A 71 -11.31 -2.52 0.30
C MET A 71 -11.90 -1.46 -0.65
N TYR A 72 -11.18 -0.38 -0.98
CA TYR A 72 -11.67 0.62 -1.95
C TYR A 72 -12.04 -0.01 -3.31
N GLU A 73 -11.37 -1.11 -3.65
CA GLU A 73 -11.55 -1.87 -4.90
C GLU A 73 -12.98 -2.38 -5.08
N ALA A 74 -13.77 -2.50 -4.00
CA ALA A 74 -15.19 -2.78 -4.10
C ALA A 74 -15.94 -1.63 -4.79
N TYR A 75 -15.81 -0.42 -4.25
CA TYR A 75 -16.67 0.70 -4.65
C TYR A 75 -16.11 1.56 -5.77
N ILE A 76 -14.79 1.59 -5.98
CA ILE A 76 -14.20 2.45 -7.00
C ILE A 76 -14.02 1.69 -8.31
N THR A 77 -13.24 0.61 -8.31
CA THR A 77 -12.88 -0.17 -9.51
C THR A 77 -13.82 -1.36 -9.78
N LYS A 78 -14.56 -1.78 -8.74
CA LYS A 78 -15.49 -2.93 -8.73
C LYS A 78 -14.81 -4.29 -8.91
N VAL A 79 -13.50 -4.38 -8.70
CA VAL A 79 -12.73 -5.61 -8.95
C VAL A 79 -13.13 -6.76 -8.03
N LEU A 80 -13.61 -6.46 -6.82
CA LEU A 80 -14.04 -7.51 -5.88
C LEU A 80 -15.33 -8.22 -6.33
N TRP A 81 -16.13 -7.57 -7.17
CA TRP A 81 -17.40 -8.09 -7.69
C TRP A 81 -17.35 -8.47 -9.17
N ASN A 82 -16.50 -7.80 -9.95
CA ASN A 82 -16.35 -8.00 -11.38
C ASN A 82 -14.90 -7.70 -11.78
N PRO A 83 -13.98 -8.65 -11.55
CA PRO A 83 -12.58 -8.48 -11.89
C PRO A 83 -12.38 -8.37 -13.40
N TYR A 84 -11.35 -7.63 -13.80
CA TYR A 84 -10.90 -7.53 -15.19
C TYR A 84 -9.51 -8.15 -15.39
N TRP A 85 -8.99 -8.81 -14.36
CA TRP A 85 -7.66 -9.44 -14.36
C TRP A 85 -7.66 -10.73 -13.54
N GLY A 86 -6.71 -11.61 -13.90
CA GLY A 86 -6.61 -12.94 -13.31
C GLY A 86 -7.72 -13.89 -13.77
N PRO A 87 -7.66 -15.17 -13.39
CA PRO A 87 -8.72 -16.10 -13.69
C PRO A 87 -9.98 -15.77 -12.86
N ASP A 88 -11.15 -15.97 -13.47
CA ASP A 88 -12.46 -15.99 -12.80
C ASP A 88 -12.63 -17.28 -11.99
N ALA A 89 -11.68 -17.56 -11.08
CA ALA A 89 -11.49 -18.89 -10.55
C ALA A 89 -12.52 -19.26 -9.48
N PHE A 90 -12.97 -18.32 -8.66
CA PHE A 90 -13.89 -18.61 -7.57
C PHE A 90 -14.69 -17.39 -7.11
N GLN A 91 -15.99 -17.38 -7.46
CA GLN A 91 -16.96 -16.42 -6.96
C GLN A 91 -17.87 -17.09 -5.92
N PHE A 92 -17.98 -16.50 -4.72
CA PHE A 92 -18.89 -16.96 -3.67
C PHE A 92 -19.47 -15.77 -2.91
N LEU A 93 -20.78 -15.80 -2.63
CA LEU A 93 -21.54 -14.68 -2.07
C LEU A 93 -21.36 -13.35 -2.83
N GLY A 94 -21.19 -13.43 -4.16
CA GLY A 94 -20.99 -12.26 -5.02
C GLY A 94 -19.58 -11.66 -4.99
N ILE A 95 -18.61 -12.32 -4.34
CA ILE A 95 -17.21 -11.87 -4.22
C ILE A 95 -16.27 -12.83 -4.92
N TYR A 96 -15.31 -12.28 -5.66
CA TYR A 96 -14.18 -13.00 -6.22
C TYR A 96 -13.05 -13.08 -5.18
N TRP A 97 -12.97 -14.21 -4.47
CA TRP A 97 -12.16 -14.31 -3.26
C TRP A 97 -10.66 -14.31 -3.51
N PHE A 98 -10.22 -14.75 -4.69
CA PHE A 98 -8.81 -14.67 -5.04
C PHE A 98 -8.36 -13.20 -5.14
N GLN A 99 -9.06 -12.40 -5.94
CA GLN A 99 -8.81 -10.97 -6.09
C GLN A 99 -9.01 -10.23 -4.76
N PHE A 100 -10.03 -10.61 -3.98
CA PHE A 100 -10.23 -10.09 -2.63
C PHE A 100 -8.99 -10.34 -1.76
N ALA A 101 -8.51 -11.57 -1.66
CA ALA A 101 -7.36 -11.90 -0.82
C ALA A 101 -6.08 -11.20 -1.31
N VAL A 102 -5.85 -11.16 -2.63
CA VAL A 102 -4.71 -10.46 -3.21
C VAL A 102 -4.74 -8.98 -2.84
N LEU A 103 -5.85 -8.27 -3.13
CA LEU A 103 -5.89 -6.82 -3.00
C LEU A 103 -6.07 -6.37 -1.55
N VAL A 104 -6.89 -7.07 -0.76
CA VAL A 104 -7.24 -6.68 0.61
C VAL A 104 -6.25 -7.21 1.64
N PHE A 105 -5.58 -8.34 1.42
CA PHE A 105 -4.65 -8.91 2.42
C PHE A 105 -3.18 -8.81 2.05
N PHE A 106 -2.84 -8.54 0.78
CA PHE A 106 -1.45 -8.49 0.36
C PHE A 106 -1.07 -7.22 -0.38
N TRP A 107 -1.58 -7.03 -1.60
CA TRP A 107 -1.07 -6.02 -2.52
C TRP A 107 -1.22 -4.61 -1.97
N HIS A 108 -2.44 -4.12 -1.75
CA HIS A 108 -2.64 -2.76 -1.25
C HIS A 108 -2.17 -2.56 0.20
N PRO A 109 -2.39 -3.49 1.15
CA PRO A 109 -1.84 -3.33 2.49
C PRO A 109 -0.33 -3.10 2.47
N ILE A 110 0.41 -3.87 1.69
CA ILE A 110 1.88 -3.79 1.65
C ILE A 110 2.34 -2.64 0.76
N PHE A 111 1.93 -2.60 -0.50
CA PHE A 111 2.46 -1.70 -1.52
C PHE A 111 1.77 -0.33 -1.56
N ALA A 112 0.49 -0.23 -1.25
CA ALA A 112 -0.24 1.04 -1.24
C ALA A 112 -0.19 1.77 0.10
N PHE A 113 0.04 1.06 1.21
CA PHE A 113 -0.03 1.66 2.54
C PHE A 113 1.24 1.50 3.38
N ILE A 114 1.65 0.27 3.69
CA ILE A 114 2.76 0.02 4.63
C ILE A 114 4.11 0.51 4.07
N LEU A 115 4.51 0.05 2.89
CA LEU A 115 5.79 0.42 2.28
C LEU A 115 5.88 1.93 2.00
N PRO A 116 4.86 2.61 1.44
CA PRO A 116 4.89 4.06 1.25
C PRO A 116 5.16 4.81 2.54
N LEU A 117 4.45 4.48 3.62
CA LEU A 117 4.62 5.14 4.91
C LEU A 117 5.99 4.80 5.54
N LEU A 118 6.46 3.56 5.41
CA LEU A 118 7.79 3.16 5.89
C LEU A 118 8.92 3.83 5.14
N ILE A 119 8.83 3.91 3.81
CA ILE A 119 9.84 4.57 2.97
C ILE A 119 9.82 6.08 3.25
N ALA A 120 8.63 6.69 3.36
CA ALA A 120 8.51 8.09 3.73
C ALA A 120 9.15 8.36 5.10
N GLU A 121 8.88 7.52 6.11
CA GLU A 121 9.52 7.64 7.41
C GLU A 121 11.04 7.47 7.29
N TYR A 122 11.48 6.43 6.58
CA TYR A 122 12.89 6.06 6.46
C TYR A 122 13.74 7.14 5.79
N ILE A 123 13.24 7.77 4.72
CA ILE A 123 14.00 8.71 3.89
C ILE A 123 13.79 10.16 4.35
N TYR A 124 12.55 10.57 4.66
CA TYR A 124 12.21 12.00 4.81
C TYR A 124 12.07 12.47 6.25
N THR A 125 12.09 11.56 7.23
CA THR A 125 11.78 11.87 8.64
C THR A 125 12.90 11.45 9.59
N SER A 126 12.84 11.97 10.83
CA SER A 126 13.79 11.66 11.90
C SER A 126 13.27 10.61 12.92
N SER A 127 12.04 10.12 12.76
CA SER A 127 11.40 9.12 13.64
C SER A 127 11.63 7.68 13.16
N ASN A 128 11.44 6.71 14.05
CA ASN A 128 11.45 5.26 13.75
C ASN A 128 10.16 4.57 14.18
N THR A 129 9.08 5.32 14.28
CA THR A 129 7.80 4.89 14.86
C THR A 129 7.17 3.77 14.03
N LEU A 130 7.03 3.97 12.72
CA LEU A 130 6.52 2.94 11.83
C LEU A 130 7.54 1.83 11.65
N LEU A 131 8.83 2.13 11.56
CA LEU A 131 9.87 1.11 11.44
C LEU A 131 9.87 0.16 12.65
N ASN A 132 9.69 0.68 13.87
CA ASN A 132 9.61 -0.13 15.09
C ASN A 132 8.33 -0.96 15.14
N ALA A 133 7.20 -0.43 14.67
CA ALA A 133 5.99 -1.23 14.49
C ALA A 133 6.19 -2.32 13.44
N ALA A 134 6.76 -1.98 12.28
CA ALA A 134 7.05 -2.90 11.20
C ALA A 134 7.99 -4.03 11.61
N LYS A 135 9.00 -3.75 12.45
CA LYS A 135 9.87 -4.77 13.03
C LYS A 135 9.12 -5.81 13.85
N GLN A 136 7.90 -5.57 14.30
CA GLN A 136 7.09 -6.55 15.03
C GLN A 136 6.25 -7.42 14.09
N PHE A 137 6.23 -7.16 12.77
CA PHE A 137 5.57 -8.05 11.82
C PHE A 137 6.24 -9.43 11.79
N PRO A 138 5.46 -10.53 11.72
CA PRO A 138 6.00 -11.89 11.73
C PRO A 138 7.12 -12.18 10.72
N LEU A 139 7.08 -11.60 9.51
CA LEU A 139 8.16 -11.75 8.51
C LEU A 139 9.31 -10.75 8.68
N MET A 140 9.00 -9.49 9.05
CA MET A 140 10.02 -8.44 9.14
C MET A 140 10.89 -8.54 10.39
N GLN A 141 10.42 -9.24 11.45
CA GLN A 141 11.20 -9.51 12.66
C GLN A 141 12.55 -10.16 12.38
N LYS A 142 12.60 -11.11 11.43
CA LYS A 142 13.78 -11.96 11.19
C LYS A 142 14.62 -11.54 9.98
N ALA A 143 14.04 -10.82 9.03
CA ALA A 143 14.59 -10.78 7.68
C ALA A 143 15.29 -9.45 7.32
N GLY A 144 15.07 -8.37 8.09
CA GLY A 144 15.88 -7.15 8.07
C GLY A 144 16.11 -6.52 6.69
N LYS A 145 17.34 -6.04 6.42
CA LYS A 145 17.72 -5.43 5.14
C LYS A 145 17.66 -6.42 3.97
N LYS A 146 17.96 -7.70 4.20
CA LYS A 146 17.93 -8.75 3.16
C LYS A 146 16.52 -8.95 2.62
N PHE A 147 15.51 -8.88 3.49
CA PHE A 147 14.11 -8.94 3.09
C PHE A 147 13.71 -7.80 2.16
N ALA A 148 14.12 -6.57 2.47
CA ALA A 148 13.81 -5.43 1.62
C ALA A 148 14.46 -5.55 0.24
N LEU A 149 15.70 -6.06 0.16
CA LEU A 149 16.35 -6.35 -1.11
C LEU A 149 15.63 -7.47 -1.89
N LEU A 150 15.20 -8.54 -1.20
CA LEU A 150 14.40 -9.60 -1.81
C LEU A 150 13.07 -9.06 -2.35
N LEU A 151 12.36 -8.25 -1.56
CA LEU A 151 11.10 -7.65 -1.96
C LEU A 151 11.27 -6.71 -3.16
N ALA A 152 12.38 -5.95 -3.21
CA ALA A 152 12.73 -5.13 -4.36
C ALA A 152 12.98 -5.98 -5.63
N ALA A 153 13.71 -7.10 -5.50
CA ALA A 153 13.92 -8.03 -6.61
C ALA A 153 12.60 -8.63 -7.12
N LEU A 154 11.73 -9.08 -6.21
CA LEU A 154 10.42 -9.65 -6.54
C LEU A 154 9.48 -8.62 -7.18
N ALA A 155 9.52 -7.36 -6.72
CA ALA A 155 8.77 -6.27 -7.34
C ALA A 155 9.26 -5.98 -8.77
N GLY A 156 10.58 -5.97 -8.99
CA GLY A 156 11.16 -5.77 -10.31
C GLY A 156 10.78 -6.89 -11.29
N LEU A 157 10.83 -8.13 -10.80
CA LEU A 157 10.36 -9.30 -11.52
C LEU A 157 8.86 -9.22 -11.84
N ASN A 158 8.02 -8.87 -10.87
CA ASN A 158 6.58 -8.76 -11.08
C ASN A 158 6.25 -7.71 -12.15
N GLN A 159 6.90 -6.54 -12.08
CA GLN A 159 6.67 -5.50 -13.05
C GLN A 159 7.12 -5.89 -14.46
N SER A 160 8.27 -6.56 -14.61
CA SER A 160 8.79 -6.92 -15.94
C SER A 160 7.92 -7.89 -16.72
N VAL A 161 7.17 -8.73 -16.02
CA VAL A 161 6.22 -9.67 -16.64
C VAL A 161 5.01 -8.93 -17.23
N ASN A 162 4.65 -7.79 -16.65
CA ASN A 162 3.41 -7.09 -16.98
C ASN A 162 3.64 -5.77 -17.74
N THR A 163 4.85 -5.20 -17.69
CA THR A 163 5.21 -3.92 -18.30
C THR A 163 6.22 -4.10 -19.45
N PRO A 164 5.98 -3.51 -20.63
CA PRO A 164 6.97 -3.44 -21.71
C PRO A 164 8.33 -2.86 -21.26
N PRO A 165 9.47 -3.41 -21.73
CA PRO A 165 10.79 -2.91 -21.37
C PRO A 165 11.01 -1.42 -21.70
N SER A 166 10.33 -0.89 -22.72
CA SER A 166 10.40 0.51 -23.14
C SER A 166 9.92 1.50 -22.07
N MET A 167 9.18 1.06 -21.05
CA MET A 167 8.70 1.90 -19.96
C MET A 167 9.63 1.95 -18.73
N PHE A 168 10.87 1.45 -18.84
CA PHE A 168 11.86 1.52 -17.75
C PHE A 168 12.12 2.95 -17.24
N TRP A 169 11.93 3.97 -18.09
CA TRP A 169 12.09 5.38 -17.74
C TRP A 169 11.13 5.82 -16.63
N VAL A 170 9.92 5.23 -16.55
CA VAL A 170 8.95 5.53 -15.48
C VAL A 170 9.54 5.16 -14.11
N ALA A 171 10.21 4.01 -14.05
CA ALA A 171 10.86 3.56 -12.83
C ALA A 171 12.02 4.48 -12.42
N LEU A 172 12.81 4.95 -13.39
CA LEU A 172 13.88 5.92 -13.16
C LEU A 172 13.33 7.27 -12.67
N LEU A 173 12.33 7.84 -13.34
CA LEU A 173 11.71 9.10 -12.92
C LEU A 173 11.10 8.98 -11.53
N SER A 174 10.46 7.85 -11.23
CA SER A 174 9.91 7.58 -9.91
C SER A 174 11.00 7.56 -8.83
N PHE A 175 12.13 6.92 -9.11
CA PHE A 175 13.27 6.91 -8.20
C PHE A 175 13.81 8.31 -7.93
N PHE A 176 14.02 9.12 -8.97
CA PHE A 176 14.48 10.50 -8.79
C PHE A 176 13.47 11.38 -8.05
N THR A 177 12.18 11.20 -8.32
CA THR A 177 11.10 11.92 -7.62
C THR A 177 11.07 11.57 -6.14
N ILE A 178 11.38 10.31 -5.78
CA ILE A 178 11.46 9.87 -4.39
C ILE A 178 12.77 10.37 -3.75
N LEU A 179 13.92 10.26 -4.41
CA LEU A 179 15.20 10.52 -3.76
C LEU A 179 15.56 12.02 -3.67
N THR A 180 15.24 12.82 -4.69
CA THR A 180 15.65 14.24 -4.76
C THR A 180 15.13 15.08 -3.59
N PRO A 181 13.85 14.99 -3.19
CA PRO A 181 13.34 15.77 -2.05
C PRO A 181 14.02 15.42 -0.73
N SER A 182 14.61 14.23 -0.60
CA SER A 182 15.33 13.85 0.62
C SER A 182 16.55 14.74 0.92
N PHE A 183 17.06 15.47 -0.08
CA PHE A 183 18.15 16.44 0.08
C PHE A 183 17.66 17.84 0.48
N LEU A 184 16.37 18.14 0.25
CA LEU A 184 15.80 19.46 0.43
C LEU A 184 14.94 19.56 1.70
N LEU A 185 14.44 18.42 2.19
CA LEU A 185 13.51 18.37 3.31
C LEU A 185 14.22 18.38 4.66
N GLU A 186 13.79 19.29 5.53
CA GLU A 186 14.14 19.28 6.95
C GLU A 186 13.47 18.10 7.66
N LYS A 187 14.25 17.17 8.19
CA LYS A 187 13.73 15.95 8.82
C LYS A 187 12.92 16.26 10.09
N ARG A 188 11.62 16.02 10.03
CA ARG A 188 10.68 16.10 11.17
C ARG A 188 10.23 14.72 11.59
N LYS A 189 9.57 14.61 12.75
CA LYS A 189 8.91 13.35 13.14
C LYS A 189 7.69 13.10 12.24
N ILE A 190 7.43 11.85 11.88
CA ILE A 190 6.31 11.52 10.99
C ILE A 190 4.96 11.88 11.61
N GLU A 191 4.84 11.80 12.94
CA GLU A 191 3.67 12.18 13.72
C GLU A 191 3.28 13.65 13.50
N ASP A 192 4.29 14.52 13.38
CA ASP A 192 4.10 15.96 13.16
C ASP A 192 3.70 16.25 11.71
N ILE A 193 4.09 15.39 10.78
CA ILE A 193 3.80 15.50 9.35
C ILE A 193 2.37 15.00 9.06
N MET A 194 1.94 13.92 9.71
CA MET A 194 0.65 13.29 9.45
C MET A 194 -0.53 14.22 9.74
N PRO A 195 -1.60 14.16 8.92
CA PRO A 195 -2.75 15.04 9.08
C PRO A 195 -3.45 14.80 10.42
N SER A 196 -3.98 15.87 10.99
CA SER A 196 -4.64 15.84 12.29
C SER A 196 -5.68 16.94 12.48
N GLY A 197 -6.52 16.80 13.50
CA GLY A 197 -7.53 17.80 13.86
C GLY A 197 -8.48 18.10 12.70
N ARG A 198 -8.66 19.39 12.39
CA ARG A 198 -9.55 19.84 11.30
C ARG A 198 -9.08 19.36 9.92
N VAL A 199 -7.77 19.31 9.68
CA VAL A 199 -7.21 18.88 8.40
C VAL A 199 -7.56 17.42 8.12
N LEU A 200 -7.40 16.53 9.12
CA LEU A 200 -7.75 15.11 8.94
C LEU A 200 -9.24 14.93 8.65
N LYS A 201 -10.11 15.71 9.30
CA LYS A 201 -11.56 15.70 9.01
C LYS A 201 -11.85 16.15 7.58
N LEU A 202 -11.19 17.21 7.10
CA LEU A 202 -11.36 17.69 5.73
C LEU A 202 -10.89 16.66 4.70
N LEU A 203 -9.73 16.03 4.91
CA LEU A 203 -9.24 14.97 4.02
C LEU A 203 -10.14 13.74 4.04
N THR A 204 -10.69 13.39 5.21
CA THR A 204 -11.67 12.29 5.33
C THR A 204 -12.95 12.61 4.57
N PHE A 205 -13.45 13.84 4.66
CA PHE A 205 -14.60 14.30 3.88
C PHE A 205 -14.32 14.28 2.37
N ALA A 206 -13.15 14.75 1.94
CA ALA A 206 -12.73 14.68 0.55
C ALA A 206 -12.64 13.23 0.04
N LEU A 207 -12.15 12.30 0.87
CA LEU A 207 -12.13 10.88 0.56
C LEU A 207 -13.55 10.31 0.39
N ILE A 208 -14.50 10.68 1.26
CA ILE A 208 -15.90 10.27 1.13
C ILE A 208 -16.50 10.77 -0.20
N ILE A 209 -16.27 12.05 -0.54
CA ILE A 209 -16.72 12.59 -1.84
C ILE A 209 -16.11 11.81 -3.00
N LEU A 210 -14.82 11.48 -2.92
CA LEU A 210 -14.13 10.70 -3.93
C LEU A 210 -14.77 9.31 -4.10
N TYR A 211 -15.10 8.62 -3.00
CA TYR A 211 -15.83 7.35 -3.04
C TYR A 211 -17.20 7.51 -3.70
N LEU A 212 -17.99 8.50 -3.28
CA LEU A 212 -19.32 8.73 -3.84
C LEU A 212 -19.23 8.99 -5.35
N PHE A 213 -18.36 9.91 -5.76
CA PHE A 213 -18.16 10.25 -7.16
C PHE A 213 -17.78 9.02 -7.98
N TRP A 214 -16.71 8.30 -7.62
CA TRP A 214 -16.25 7.15 -8.41
C TRP A 214 -17.14 5.92 -8.31
N THR A 215 -17.94 5.79 -7.25
CA THR A 215 -18.96 4.75 -7.16
C THR A 215 -19.92 4.83 -8.35
N PHE A 216 -20.40 6.04 -8.66
CA PHE A 216 -21.36 6.26 -9.74
C PHE A 216 -20.71 6.56 -11.09
N ALA A 217 -19.51 7.16 -11.11
CA ALA A 217 -18.85 7.58 -12.35
C ALA A 217 -18.12 6.45 -13.08
N LEU A 218 -17.56 5.47 -12.36
CA LEU A 218 -16.71 4.41 -12.94
C LEU A 218 -17.36 3.04 -12.82
N ARG A 219 -17.64 2.38 -13.96
CA ARG A 219 -18.17 1.01 -14.03
C ARG A 219 -19.38 0.76 -13.11
N PHE A 220 -20.33 1.70 -13.08
CA PHE A 220 -21.52 1.59 -12.23
C PHE A 220 -22.38 0.36 -12.57
N ASP A 221 -22.36 -0.08 -13.83
CA ASP A 221 -23.02 -1.31 -14.29
C ASP A 221 -22.39 -2.60 -13.72
N LYS A 222 -21.21 -2.51 -13.10
CA LYS A 222 -20.46 -3.63 -12.51
C LYS A 222 -20.56 -3.69 -10.98
N MET A 223 -21.52 -2.99 -10.40
CA MET A 223 -21.79 -3.06 -8.97
C MET A 223 -22.14 -4.49 -8.54
N GLY A 224 -21.72 -4.85 -7.33
CA GLY A 224 -21.98 -6.18 -6.78
C GLY A 224 -23.45 -6.42 -6.51
N SER A 225 -23.83 -7.70 -6.51
CA SER A 225 -25.13 -8.15 -6.01
C SER A 225 -25.35 -7.68 -4.57
N PHE A 226 -26.60 -7.73 -4.11
CA PHE A 226 -26.92 -7.41 -2.71
C PHE A 226 -26.08 -8.24 -1.71
N SER A 227 -25.89 -9.53 -1.98
CA SER A 227 -25.01 -10.39 -1.19
C SER A 227 -23.55 -9.92 -1.20
N GLY A 228 -23.02 -9.54 -2.36
CA GLY A 228 -21.65 -9.02 -2.47
C GLY A 228 -21.46 -7.69 -1.72
N GLN A 229 -22.46 -6.82 -1.73
CA GLN A 229 -22.45 -5.58 -0.94
C GLN A 229 -22.47 -5.87 0.55
N LEU A 230 -23.34 -6.78 1.00
CA LEU A 230 -23.44 -7.17 2.40
C LEU A 230 -22.11 -7.75 2.92
N VAL A 231 -21.43 -8.60 2.14
CA VAL A 231 -20.12 -9.15 2.50
C VAL A 231 -19.08 -8.02 2.65
N VAL A 232 -19.03 -7.08 1.70
CA VAL A 232 -18.12 -5.93 1.76
C VAL A 232 -18.38 -5.07 3.00
N TRP A 233 -19.65 -4.78 3.32
CA TRP A 233 -20.01 -4.02 4.52
C TRP A 233 -19.62 -4.75 5.81
N LEU A 234 -19.92 -6.05 5.92
CA LEU A 234 -19.53 -6.86 7.07
C LEU A 234 -18.00 -6.90 7.25
N PHE A 235 -17.24 -6.95 6.15
CA PHE A 235 -15.79 -6.87 6.21
C PHE A 235 -15.28 -5.50 6.67
N TYR A 236 -15.84 -4.39 6.16
CA TYR A 236 -15.51 -3.05 6.68
C TYR A 236 -15.80 -2.95 8.19
N LEU A 237 -16.97 -3.44 8.63
CA LEU A 237 -17.35 -3.46 10.05
C LEU A 237 -16.36 -4.29 10.87
N LEU A 238 -16.00 -5.49 10.41
CA LEU A 238 -14.99 -6.33 11.06
C LEU A 238 -13.64 -5.63 11.17
N LEU A 239 -13.15 -5.04 10.08
CA LEU A 239 -11.86 -4.34 10.08
C LEU A 239 -11.86 -3.16 11.05
N PHE A 240 -12.89 -2.31 11.02
CA PHE A 240 -12.99 -1.17 11.95
C PHE A 240 -13.15 -1.63 13.41
N TYR A 241 -13.96 -2.67 13.64
CA TYR A 241 -14.11 -3.27 14.97
C TYR A 241 -12.78 -3.77 15.52
N LEU A 242 -11.99 -4.49 14.73
CA LEU A 242 -10.65 -4.93 15.13
C LEU A 242 -9.71 -3.76 15.38
N ILE A 243 -9.68 -2.76 14.50
CA ILE A 243 -8.79 -1.58 14.62
C ILE A 243 -9.02 -0.83 15.95
N ILE A 244 -10.30 -0.62 16.31
CA ILE A 244 -10.70 0.12 17.52
C ILE A 244 -10.38 -0.69 18.78
N ASN A 245 -10.66 -2.00 18.78
CA ASN A 245 -10.56 -2.85 19.97
C ASN A 245 -9.17 -3.47 20.20
N ILE A 246 -8.25 -3.43 19.22
CA ILE A 246 -6.86 -3.79 19.47
C ILE A 246 -6.25 -2.76 20.42
N LYS A 247 -5.75 -3.23 21.58
CA LYS A 247 -5.04 -2.39 22.57
C LYS A 247 -3.98 -1.52 21.90
N SER A 248 -4.01 -0.23 22.21
CA SER A 248 -3.02 0.72 21.73
C SER A 248 -1.69 0.49 22.42
N CYS A 249 -0.63 0.36 21.63
CA CYS A 249 0.72 0.66 22.11
C CYS A 249 1.05 2.05 21.59
N LYS A 250 1.27 3.02 22.46
CA LYS A 250 1.97 4.23 22.03
C LYS A 250 3.40 3.80 21.72
N PRO A 251 3.87 3.91 20.47
CA PRO A 251 5.28 3.70 20.22
C PRO A 251 6.05 4.84 20.87
N GLU A 252 7.14 4.53 21.56
CA GLU A 252 8.13 5.55 21.83
C GLU A 252 8.74 5.98 20.50
N SER A 253 8.39 7.19 20.04
CA SER A 253 9.10 7.83 18.94
C SER A 253 10.51 8.18 19.46
N LYS A 254 11.51 7.36 19.13
CA LYS A 254 12.91 7.75 19.35
C LYS A 254 13.40 8.49 18.11
N THR A 255 13.85 9.72 18.31
CA THR A 255 14.59 10.45 17.27
C THR A 255 15.87 9.66 17.01
N SER A 256 16.13 9.36 15.75
CA SER A 256 17.30 8.57 15.36
C SER A 256 17.93 9.22 14.15
N GLU A 257 19.23 9.47 14.27
CA GLU A 257 20.05 9.76 13.11
C GLU A 257 20.17 8.47 12.29
N LYS A 258 19.46 8.44 11.16
CA LYS A 258 19.60 7.37 10.18
C LYS A 258 20.84 7.73 9.36
N LYS A 259 21.84 6.85 9.37
CA LYS A 259 23.03 6.95 8.52
C LYS A 259 22.95 5.90 7.42
N GLY A 260 23.13 6.31 6.17
CA GLY A 260 23.19 5.42 5.00
C GLY A 260 21.83 4.98 4.43
N GLU A 261 20.73 5.58 4.87
CA GLU A 261 19.37 5.34 4.38
C GLU A 261 19.26 5.57 2.87
N ARG A 262 19.87 6.64 2.36
CA ARG A 262 19.87 6.95 0.92
C ARG A 262 20.61 5.89 0.11
N ARG A 263 21.78 5.45 0.60
CA ARG A 263 22.57 4.38 -0.04
C ARG A 263 21.80 3.06 -0.03
N PHE A 264 21.12 2.75 1.07
CA PHE A 264 20.33 1.54 1.18
C PHE A 264 19.09 1.56 0.26
N PHE A 265 18.39 2.68 0.17
CA PHE A 265 17.28 2.84 -0.77
C PHE A 265 17.76 2.75 -2.22
N ALA A 266 18.88 3.39 -2.56
CA ALA A 266 19.51 3.26 -3.88
C ALA A 266 19.89 1.81 -4.18
N ALA A 267 20.41 1.05 -3.21
CA ALA A 267 20.68 -0.37 -3.39
C ALA A 267 19.41 -1.19 -3.66
N CYS A 268 18.31 -0.92 -2.94
CA CYS A 268 17.02 -1.56 -3.23
C CYS A 268 16.54 -1.23 -4.64
N PHE A 269 16.64 0.03 -5.06
CA PHE A 269 16.27 0.44 -6.42
C PHE A 269 17.13 -0.23 -7.49
N LEU A 270 18.45 -0.31 -7.29
CA LEU A 270 19.34 -1.00 -8.22
C LEU A 270 19.00 -2.48 -8.34
N VAL A 271 18.68 -3.16 -7.23
CA VAL A 271 18.24 -4.56 -7.24
C VAL A 271 16.92 -4.71 -7.98
N TYR A 272 15.95 -3.83 -7.70
CA TYR A 272 14.67 -3.80 -8.41
C TYR A 272 14.87 -3.59 -9.94
N LEU A 273 15.69 -2.61 -10.34
CA LEU A 273 15.91 -2.29 -11.75
C LEU A 273 16.65 -3.42 -12.47
N THR A 274 17.64 -4.02 -11.81
CA THR A 274 18.39 -5.17 -12.33
C THR A 274 17.46 -6.36 -12.52
N ALA A 275 16.61 -6.66 -11.53
CA ALA A 275 15.63 -7.73 -11.63
C ALA A 275 14.66 -7.46 -12.78
N PHE A 276 14.13 -6.23 -12.91
CA PHE A 276 13.24 -5.83 -14.00
C PHE A 276 13.88 -6.08 -15.37
N LEU A 277 15.09 -5.54 -15.60
CA LEU A 277 15.76 -5.65 -16.90
C LEU A 277 16.10 -7.10 -17.26
N ILE A 278 16.65 -7.88 -16.32
CA ILE A 278 17.01 -9.29 -16.59
C ILE A 278 15.77 -10.12 -16.91
N THR A 279 14.71 -9.98 -16.13
CA THR A 279 13.51 -10.83 -16.25
C THR A 279 12.61 -10.42 -17.41
N SER A 280 12.70 -9.16 -17.85
CA SER A 280 12.01 -8.68 -19.06
C SER A 280 12.44 -9.43 -20.33
N SER A 281 13.66 -9.96 -20.36
CA SER A 281 14.22 -10.68 -21.50
C SER A 281 13.70 -12.11 -21.67
N PHE A 282 13.20 -12.76 -20.61
CA PHE A 282 12.82 -14.18 -20.63
C PHE A 282 11.41 -14.48 -20.09
N LYS A 283 10.58 -13.45 -19.86
CA LYS A 283 9.17 -13.56 -19.42
C LYS A 283 8.98 -14.52 -18.23
N ALA A 284 9.49 -14.12 -17.06
CA ALA A 284 9.46 -14.90 -15.81
C ALA A 284 8.06 -15.04 -15.16
N PHE A 285 7.02 -15.34 -15.95
CA PHE A 285 5.63 -15.42 -15.51
C PHE A 285 5.40 -16.38 -14.32
N PRO A 286 5.96 -17.61 -14.30
CA PRO A 286 5.76 -18.52 -13.17
C PRO A 286 6.27 -17.94 -11.83
N ALA A 287 7.38 -17.21 -11.86
CA ALA A 287 7.94 -16.59 -10.66
C ALA A 287 7.09 -15.40 -10.17
N ALA A 288 6.53 -14.60 -11.08
CA ALA A 288 5.60 -13.52 -10.73
C ALA A 288 4.32 -14.09 -10.10
N MET A 289 3.77 -15.15 -10.69
CA MET A 289 2.59 -15.83 -10.14
C MET A 289 2.87 -16.42 -8.75
N LEU A 290 4.03 -17.09 -8.57
CA LEU A 290 4.43 -17.62 -7.27
C LEU A 290 4.58 -16.51 -6.23
N PHE A 291 5.15 -15.37 -6.60
CA PHE A 291 5.25 -14.20 -5.72
C PHE A 291 3.87 -13.71 -5.28
N LEU A 292 2.92 -13.58 -6.22
CA LEU A 292 1.56 -13.16 -5.93
C LEU A 292 0.83 -14.15 -5.00
N LEU A 293 0.93 -15.46 -5.28
CA LEU A 293 0.31 -16.52 -4.48
C LEU A 293 0.91 -16.60 -3.08
N ALA A 294 2.25 -16.58 -2.97
CA ALA A 294 2.94 -16.64 -1.68
C ALA A 294 2.64 -15.39 -0.83
N GLY A 295 2.61 -14.21 -1.46
CA GLY A 295 2.25 -12.96 -0.80
C GLY A 295 0.80 -12.97 -0.30
N THR A 296 -0.13 -13.45 -1.13
CA THR A 296 -1.55 -13.57 -0.78
C THR A 296 -1.78 -14.56 0.36
N ALA A 297 -1.15 -15.73 0.30
CA ALA A 297 -1.18 -16.71 1.38
C ALA A 297 -0.62 -16.12 2.68
N TYR A 298 0.52 -15.43 2.61
CA TYR A 298 1.11 -14.77 3.76
C TYR A 298 0.18 -13.71 4.37
N GLY A 299 -0.36 -12.81 3.55
CA GLY A 299 -1.28 -11.76 4.00
C GLY A 299 -2.52 -12.33 4.68
N THR A 300 -3.08 -13.41 4.10
CA THR A 300 -4.23 -14.12 4.66
C THR A 300 -3.89 -14.76 6.02
N ILE A 301 -2.73 -15.40 6.14
CA ILE A 301 -2.25 -15.96 7.41
C ILE A 301 -2.05 -14.85 8.47
N VAL A 302 -1.49 -13.70 8.08
CA VAL A 302 -1.34 -12.56 8.98
C VAL A 302 -2.69 -12.08 9.47
N PHE A 303 -3.66 -11.88 8.57
CA PHE A 303 -5.02 -11.49 8.95
C PHE A 303 -5.66 -12.50 9.91
N ALA A 304 -5.62 -13.80 9.58
CA ALA A 304 -6.15 -14.87 10.41
C ALA A 304 -5.47 -14.89 11.79
N SER A 305 -4.16 -14.67 11.87
CA SER A 305 -3.44 -14.63 13.15
C SER A 305 -3.87 -13.46 14.04
N ILE A 306 -4.20 -12.30 13.45
CA ILE A 306 -4.75 -11.15 14.17
C ILE A 306 -6.14 -11.51 14.71
N LEU A 307 -6.98 -12.12 13.89
CA LEU A 307 -8.34 -12.52 14.26
C LEU A 307 -8.33 -13.55 15.39
N ILE A 308 -7.54 -14.63 15.26
CA ILE A 308 -7.42 -15.67 16.29
C ILE A 308 -6.92 -15.05 17.61
N LYS A 309 -5.86 -14.23 17.56
CA LYS A 309 -5.32 -13.57 18.75
C LYS A 309 -6.33 -12.61 19.38
N PHE A 310 -7.23 -12.02 18.59
CA PHE A 310 -8.30 -11.17 19.08
C PHE A 310 -9.39 -11.99 19.78
N LEU A 311 -9.80 -13.12 19.20
CA LEU A 311 -10.84 -14.01 19.76
C LEU A 311 -10.40 -14.76 21.02
N MET A 312 -9.10 -14.96 21.23
CA MET A 312 -8.53 -15.61 22.42
C MET A 312 -8.32 -14.65 23.62
N ARG A 313 -8.71 -13.38 23.51
CA ARG A 313 -8.59 -12.38 24.59
C ARG A 313 -9.90 -12.23 25.35
#